data_AF-A0A853LXM8-F1
#
_entry.id   AF-A0A853LXM8-F1
#
_cell.length_a   1.000
_cell.length_b   1.000
_cell.length_c   1.000
_cell.angle_alpha   90.00
_cell.angle_beta   90.00
_cell.angle_gamma   90.00
#
_symmetry.space_group_name_H-M   'P 1'
#
loop_
_entity.id
_entity.type
_entity.pdbx_description
1 polymer ?
#
loop_
_entity_poly.entity_id
_entity_poly.type
_entity_poly.pdbx_seq_one_letter_code
_entity_poly.pdbx_strand_id
1 'polypeptide(L)'
;MTLVAGRGPLSSDPAGRFSPAIPDNVVYVEPHPRRVQAIKDGRVVIDTERALMVHRRGRPLSYAFAADEVGDLPGEPEPEAPGYVQVPWDAVDTWLEEGRRLVHYPPNPYHRVDCRPTQRRLRVRVAGTTLVDTDDTVIVFETALAPRLYVDPAHVRTDLLQRSETESYCNYKGFATYWSFVSGEEVVEDVAWCYPGPPPESLPIRGFLSFDDARVELTAELPVSDRS
;
A
#
# COMPACT_ATOMS: atom_id res chain seq x y z
N MET A 1 5.34 3.92 4.22
CA MET A 1 4.26 4.91 4.14
C MET A 1 3.10 4.69 5.14
N THR A 2 3.29 4.65 6.47
CA THR A 2 2.14 4.67 7.43
C THR A 2 2.13 5.85 8.35
N LEU A 3 3.32 6.32 8.75
CA LEU A 3 3.40 7.62 9.38
C LEU A 3 2.97 8.68 8.36
N VAL A 4 3.27 8.48 7.09
CA VAL A 4 3.28 9.56 6.08
C VAL A 4 2.20 9.48 5.00
N ALA A 5 1.45 8.38 4.87
CA ALA A 5 0.40 8.23 3.84
C ALA A 5 -1.00 8.06 4.44
N GLY A 6 -2.01 8.35 3.62
CA GLY A 6 -3.40 8.39 4.05
C GLY A 6 -3.55 9.30 5.26
N ARG A 7 -4.13 8.77 6.34
CA ARG A 7 -4.33 9.45 7.61
C ARG A 7 -3.32 9.12 8.70
N GLY A 8 -2.09 8.83 8.31
CA GLY A 8 -0.97 8.54 9.20
C GLY A 8 -0.58 9.72 10.10
N PRO A 9 0.06 9.49 11.27
CA PRO A 9 0.45 10.57 12.19
C PRO A 9 1.30 11.70 11.57
N LEU A 10 2.24 11.37 10.68
CA LEU A 10 3.07 12.31 9.92
C LEU A 10 2.54 12.54 8.49
N SER A 11 1.24 12.33 8.21
CA SER A 11 0.66 12.69 6.91
C SER A 11 0.29 14.17 6.88
N SER A 12 -0.14 14.67 5.72
CA SER A 12 -0.71 16.01 5.60
C SER A 12 -2.13 16.12 6.18
N ASP A 13 -2.82 14.99 6.39
CA ASP A 13 -4.20 14.88 6.93
C ASP A 13 -4.29 13.74 7.97
N PRO A 14 -3.68 13.87 9.17
CA PRO A 14 -3.63 12.80 10.15
C PRO A 14 -5.03 12.49 10.75
N ALA A 15 -5.30 11.22 11.05
CA ALA A 15 -6.58 10.80 11.66
C ALA A 15 -6.74 11.30 13.11
N GLY A 16 -5.64 11.68 13.75
CA GLY A 16 -5.60 12.18 15.13
C GLY A 16 -4.88 13.52 15.23
N ARG A 17 -4.74 14.01 16.46
CA ARG A 17 -4.02 15.25 16.77
C ARG A 17 -2.89 14.98 17.74
N PHE A 18 -1.76 15.65 17.55
CA PHE A 18 -0.68 15.64 18.52
C PHE A 18 -1.00 16.57 19.70
N SER A 19 -0.66 16.13 20.91
CA SER A 19 -0.74 16.94 22.12
C SER A 19 0.53 16.70 22.96
N PRO A 20 1.46 17.68 23.07
CA PRO A 20 1.42 18.98 22.40
C PRO A 20 1.55 18.85 20.86
N ALA A 21 1.21 19.91 20.12
CA ALA A 21 1.44 19.96 18.69
C ALA A 21 2.94 19.80 18.37
N ILE A 22 3.25 19.13 17.26
CA ILE A 22 4.63 18.97 16.78
C ILE A 22 4.92 19.93 15.61
N PRO A 23 6.18 20.38 15.42
CA PRO A 23 6.56 21.22 14.30
C PRO A 23 6.30 20.57 12.93
N ASP A 24 6.03 21.38 11.90
CA ASP A 24 5.76 20.89 10.54
C ASP A 24 6.96 20.19 9.89
N ASN A 25 8.18 20.58 10.27
CA ASN A 25 9.44 20.04 9.77
C ASN A 25 9.96 18.86 10.61
N VAL A 26 9.10 18.20 11.38
CA VAL A 26 9.49 17.02 12.16
C VAL A 26 10.01 15.91 11.23
N VAL A 27 11.14 15.33 11.63
CA VAL A 27 11.74 14.15 11.00
C VAL A 27 11.92 13.10 12.09
N TYR A 28 11.49 11.88 11.83
CA TYR A 28 11.74 10.74 12.70
C TYR A 28 12.71 9.80 11.98
N VAL A 29 13.88 9.58 12.59
CA VAL A 29 14.92 8.68 12.09
C VAL A 29 15.04 7.53 13.07
N GLU A 30 14.98 6.30 12.56
CA GLU A 30 15.13 5.08 13.37
C GLU A 30 16.13 4.12 12.72
N PRO A 31 16.85 3.31 13.51
CA PRO A 31 17.57 2.16 12.98
C PRO A 31 16.61 1.21 12.27
N HIS A 32 17.04 0.67 11.12
CA HIS A 32 16.30 -0.33 10.37
C HIS A 32 17.11 -1.62 10.30
N PRO A 33 17.04 -2.48 11.35
CA PRO A 33 17.90 -3.66 11.50
C PRO A 33 17.40 -4.83 10.63
N ARG A 34 17.15 -4.54 9.35
CA ARG A 34 16.85 -5.52 8.31
C ARG A 34 17.95 -5.43 7.26
N ARG A 35 18.32 -6.55 6.67
CA ARG A 35 19.29 -6.58 5.59
C ARG A 35 18.71 -5.92 4.36
N VAL A 36 19.30 -4.80 3.96
CA VAL A 36 18.98 -4.06 2.74
C VAL A 36 20.10 -4.26 1.74
N GLN A 37 19.73 -4.62 0.51
CA GLN A 37 20.67 -4.78 -0.59
C GLN A 37 20.26 -3.92 -1.79
N ALA A 38 21.26 -3.36 -2.46
CA ALA A 38 21.11 -2.66 -3.72
C ALA A 38 21.89 -3.39 -4.81
N ILE A 39 21.26 -3.63 -5.96
CA ILE A 39 21.85 -4.32 -7.10
C ILE A 39 21.92 -3.37 -8.29
N LYS A 40 23.11 -3.23 -8.88
CA LYS A 40 23.37 -2.45 -10.10
C LYS A 40 24.24 -3.24 -11.07
N ASP A 41 23.83 -3.30 -12.33
CA ASP A 41 24.49 -4.07 -13.39
C ASP A 41 24.70 -5.55 -12.99
N GLY A 42 23.72 -6.12 -12.30
CA GLY A 42 23.75 -7.49 -11.79
C GLY A 42 24.70 -7.74 -10.60
N ARG A 43 25.29 -6.69 -10.01
CA ARG A 43 26.21 -6.78 -8.87
C ARG A 43 25.59 -6.14 -7.63
N VAL A 44 25.82 -6.75 -6.47
CA VAL A 44 25.46 -6.15 -5.18
C VAL A 44 26.42 -4.98 -4.91
N VAL A 45 25.88 -3.78 -4.79
CA VAL A 45 26.63 -2.52 -4.57
C VAL A 45 26.39 -1.93 -3.18
N ILE A 46 25.29 -2.30 -2.51
CA ILE A 46 25.06 -2.09 -1.07
C ILE A 46 24.59 -3.42 -0.48
N ASP A 47 25.09 -3.77 0.70
CA ASP A 47 24.64 -4.91 1.50
C ASP A 47 24.87 -4.59 2.98
N THR A 48 23.81 -4.21 3.71
CA THR A 48 23.95 -3.70 5.07
C THR A 48 22.72 -3.99 5.94
N GLU A 49 22.96 -4.12 7.23
CA GLU A 49 21.92 -4.15 8.29
C GLU A 49 21.93 -2.85 9.11
N ARG A 50 22.75 -1.86 8.71
CA ARG A 50 22.95 -0.59 9.42
C ARG A 50 22.16 0.57 8.82
N ALA A 51 21.26 0.29 7.88
CA ALA A 51 20.42 1.32 7.26
C ALA A 51 19.56 2.03 8.33
N LEU A 52 19.30 3.31 8.11
CA LEU A 52 18.31 4.07 8.87
C LEU A 52 17.04 4.22 8.03
N MET A 53 15.89 4.19 8.68
CA MET A 53 14.62 4.57 8.08
C MET A 53 14.32 6.03 8.42
N VAL A 54 14.05 6.84 7.41
CA VAL A 54 13.77 8.26 7.56
C VAL A 54 12.31 8.53 7.24
N HIS A 55 11.59 9.11 8.21
CA HIS A 55 10.19 9.49 8.10
C HIS A 55 10.08 11.01 8.09
N ARG A 56 9.60 11.58 6.98
CA ARG A 56 9.34 13.01 6.83
C ARG A 56 7.88 13.27 6.56
N ARG A 57 7.33 14.34 7.16
CA ARG A 57 5.91 14.66 7.01
C ARG A 57 5.51 14.81 5.54
N GLY A 58 4.46 14.09 5.14
CA GLY A 58 3.92 14.13 3.77
C GLY A 58 4.86 13.62 2.67
N ARG A 59 5.97 12.94 3.00
CA ARG A 59 6.92 12.39 2.03
C ARG A 59 6.92 10.86 2.09
N PRO A 60 7.22 10.16 0.98
CA PRO A 60 7.55 8.73 1.03
C PRO A 60 8.65 8.42 2.06
N LEU A 61 8.66 7.19 2.57
CA LEU A 61 9.80 6.73 3.38
C LEU A 61 11.06 6.65 2.52
N SER A 62 12.21 6.85 3.14
CA SER A 62 13.50 6.61 2.51
C SER A 62 14.46 5.91 3.46
N TYR A 63 15.41 5.18 2.87
CA TYR A 63 16.57 4.71 3.62
C TYR A 63 17.63 5.81 3.64
N ALA A 64 18.43 5.83 4.71
CA ALA A 64 19.75 6.45 4.71
C ALA A 64 20.80 5.38 5.03
N PHE A 65 21.92 5.41 4.31
CA PHE A 65 23.00 4.44 4.40
C PHE A 65 24.25 5.10 4.93
N ALA A 66 25.10 4.38 5.65
CA ALA A 66 26.39 4.93 6.07
C ALA A 66 27.20 5.31 4.82
N ALA A 67 27.80 6.50 4.83
CA ALA A 67 28.49 7.05 3.66
C ALA A 67 29.67 6.18 3.17
N ASP A 68 30.24 5.37 4.06
CA ASP A 68 31.30 4.42 3.75
C ASP A 68 30.81 3.12 3.09
N GLU A 69 29.50 2.86 3.07
CA GLU A 69 28.87 1.66 2.50
C GLU A 69 28.29 1.86 1.09
N VAL A 70 28.14 3.10 0.61
CA VAL A 70 27.46 3.39 -0.67
C VAL A 70 28.38 3.36 -1.90
N GLY A 71 29.70 3.29 -1.70
CA GLY A 71 30.69 3.29 -2.78
C GLY A 71 30.57 4.52 -3.69
N ASP A 72 30.53 4.29 -5.00
CA ASP A 72 30.43 5.34 -6.04
C ASP A 72 28.99 5.74 -6.37
N LEU A 73 27.99 5.22 -5.64
CA LEU A 73 26.60 5.61 -5.87
C LEU A 73 26.38 7.10 -5.55
N PRO A 74 25.52 7.81 -6.29
CA PRO A 74 25.13 9.15 -5.91
C PRO A 74 24.44 9.11 -4.54
N GLY A 75 24.78 10.07 -3.68
CA GLY A 75 24.21 10.16 -2.35
C GLY A 75 24.13 11.62 -1.89
N GLU A 76 22.99 12.00 -1.31
CA GLU A 76 22.82 13.29 -0.65
C GLU A 76 22.98 13.11 0.87
N PRO A 77 23.77 13.94 1.58
CA PRO A 77 23.89 13.83 3.03
C PRO A 77 22.53 13.89 3.73
N GLU A 78 22.31 12.98 4.68
CA GLU A 78 21.11 12.97 5.53
C GLU A 78 21.30 13.97 6.69
N PRO A 79 20.62 15.14 6.68
CA PRO A 79 20.89 16.20 7.66
C PRO A 79 20.63 15.77 9.10
N GLU A 80 19.65 14.88 9.29
CA GLU A 80 19.24 14.37 10.60
C GLU A 80 20.08 13.18 11.09
N ALA A 81 21.01 12.66 10.27
CA ALA A 81 21.91 11.57 10.63
C ALA A 81 23.32 11.79 10.04
N PRO A 82 24.19 12.53 10.74
CA PRO A 82 25.57 12.78 10.28
C PRO A 82 26.32 11.48 9.98
N GLY A 83 27.01 11.44 8.84
CA GLY A 83 27.72 10.25 8.35
C GLY A 83 26.84 9.30 7.52
N TYR A 84 25.55 9.60 7.36
CA TYR A 84 24.64 8.87 6.48
C TYR A 84 24.28 9.69 5.23
N VAL A 85 23.91 9.00 4.16
CA VAL A 85 23.47 9.57 2.89
C VAL A 85 22.21 8.89 2.39
N GLN A 86 21.35 9.62 1.69
CA GLN A 86 20.24 9.07 0.92
C GLN A 86 20.69 8.79 -0.50
N VAL A 87 20.53 7.54 -0.93
CA VAL A 87 20.79 7.13 -2.32
C VAL A 87 19.48 7.26 -3.11
N PRO A 88 19.46 7.97 -4.26
CA PRO A 88 18.28 8.03 -5.12
C PRO A 88 17.76 6.64 -5.48
N TRP A 89 16.43 6.46 -5.46
CA TRP A 89 15.83 5.14 -5.66
C TRP A 89 16.19 4.51 -7.01
N ASP A 90 16.33 5.34 -8.04
CA ASP A 90 16.67 4.99 -9.42
C ASP A 90 18.18 4.90 -9.70
N ALA A 91 19.04 5.09 -8.69
CA ALA A 91 20.48 4.96 -8.83
C ALA A 91 20.96 3.50 -9.05
N VAL A 92 20.07 2.53 -8.80
CA VAL A 92 20.29 1.09 -8.88
C VAL A 92 19.10 0.37 -9.54
N ASP A 93 19.32 -0.84 -10.03
CA ASP A 93 18.31 -1.60 -10.78
C ASP A 93 17.30 -2.30 -9.87
N THR A 94 17.73 -2.72 -8.68
CA THR A 94 16.90 -3.49 -7.75
C THR A 94 17.29 -3.22 -6.30
N TRP A 95 16.25 -2.99 -5.49
CA TRP A 95 16.34 -2.96 -4.03
C TRP A 95 15.74 -4.25 -3.46
N LEU A 96 16.44 -4.84 -2.50
CA LEU A 96 15.98 -5.97 -1.71
C LEU A 96 15.96 -5.61 -0.23
N GLU A 97 14.94 -6.04 0.50
CA GLU A 97 14.92 -6.09 1.96
C GLU A 97 14.61 -7.52 2.38
N GLU A 98 15.51 -8.16 3.14
CA GLU A 98 15.35 -9.57 3.54
C GLU A 98 15.06 -10.50 2.34
N GLY A 99 15.68 -10.23 1.19
CA GLY A 99 15.47 -10.96 -0.06
C GLY A 99 14.18 -10.61 -0.82
N ARG A 100 13.29 -9.80 -0.24
CA ARG A 100 12.10 -9.30 -0.92
C ARG A 100 12.45 -8.13 -1.83
N ARG A 101 12.10 -8.23 -3.11
CA ARG A 101 12.17 -7.08 -4.04
C ARG A 101 11.22 -5.96 -3.63
N LEU A 102 11.77 -4.76 -3.52
CA LEU A 102 11.03 -3.55 -3.20
C LEU A 102 10.64 -2.79 -4.49
N VAL A 103 9.59 -1.98 -4.40
CA VAL A 103 9.09 -1.16 -5.51
C VAL A 103 8.80 0.25 -5.01
N HIS A 104 9.25 1.25 -5.77
CA HIS A 104 9.12 2.70 -5.56
C HIS A 104 9.75 3.30 -4.29
N TYR A 105 9.60 2.66 -3.12
CA TYR A 105 10.09 3.14 -1.83
C TYR A 105 10.04 2.02 -0.77
N PRO A 106 10.72 2.18 0.38
CA PRO A 106 10.72 1.22 1.48
C PRO A 106 9.34 0.97 2.13
N PRO A 107 8.98 -0.28 2.46
CA PRO A 107 7.77 -0.57 3.22
C PRO A 107 7.88 0.00 4.65
N ASN A 108 6.76 0.42 5.24
CA ASN A 108 6.79 0.88 6.63
C ASN A 108 6.79 -0.30 7.60
N PRO A 109 7.72 -0.37 8.57
CA PRO A 109 7.69 -1.39 9.63
C PRO A 109 6.42 -1.34 10.50
N TYR A 110 5.76 -0.19 10.59
CA TYR A 110 4.52 0.01 11.35
C TYR A 110 3.24 -0.22 10.52
N HIS A 111 3.34 -0.68 9.26
CA HIS A 111 2.14 -0.94 8.45
C HIS A 111 1.53 -2.27 8.81
N ARG A 112 0.21 -2.27 8.98
CA ARG A 112 -0.57 -3.46 9.21
C ARG A 112 -1.72 -3.55 8.24
N VAL A 113 -1.98 -4.78 7.83
CA VAL A 113 -3.18 -5.18 7.10
C VAL A 113 -3.84 -6.26 7.96
N ASP A 114 -5.03 -5.97 8.46
CA ASP A 114 -5.84 -6.90 9.23
C ASP A 114 -7.05 -7.31 8.38
N CYS A 115 -6.99 -8.52 7.82
CA CYS A 115 -8.10 -9.13 7.09
C CYS A 115 -8.95 -9.96 8.06
N ARG A 116 -10.24 -9.62 8.21
CA ARG A 116 -11.15 -10.29 9.16
C ARG A 116 -12.43 -10.72 8.45
N PRO A 117 -12.78 -12.02 8.47
CA PRO A 117 -14.13 -12.45 8.09
C PRO A 117 -15.19 -11.70 8.91
N THR A 118 -16.31 -11.35 8.29
CA THR A 118 -17.39 -10.58 8.90
C THR A 118 -18.72 -10.88 8.21
N GLN A 119 -19.82 -10.44 8.82
CA GLN A 119 -21.18 -10.48 8.26
C GLN A 119 -21.68 -9.08 7.85
N ARG A 120 -20.77 -8.21 7.40
CA ARG A 120 -21.12 -6.83 7.00
C ARG A 120 -21.60 -6.87 5.56
N ARG A 121 -22.79 -6.32 5.30
CA ARG A 121 -23.40 -6.36 3.97
C ARG A 121 -22.62 -5.50 2.98
N LEU A 122 -22.38 -6.06 1.79
CA LEU A 122 -21.87 -5.37 0.61
C LEU A 122 -22.90 -5.50 -0.52
N ARG A 123 -23.32 -4.37 -1.08
CA ARG A 123 -24.14 -4.28 -2.29
C ARG A 123 -23.45 -3.43 -3.33
N VAL A 124 -23.35 -3.96 -4.55
CA VAL A 124 -22.73 -3.27 -5.68
C VAL A 124 -23.63 -3.41 -6.90
N ARG A 125 -23.99 -2.27 -7.49
CA ARG A 125 -24.69 -2.22 -8.78
C ARG A 125 -23.90 -1.39 -9.78
N VAL A 126 -23.94 -1.80 -11.05
CA VAL A 126 -23.33 -1.10 -12.18
C VAL A 126 -24.38 -0.98 -13.27
N ALA A 127 -24.62 0.24 -13.76
CA ALA A 127 -25.64 0.52 -14.77
C ALA A 127 -27.02 -0.14 -14.45
N GLY A 128 -27.45 -0.06 -13.18
CA GLY A 128 -28.70 -0.67 -12.71
C GLY A 128 -28.66 -2.20 -12.49
N THR A 129 -27.60 -2.90 -12.89
CA THR A 129 -27.44 -4.35 -12.72
C THR A 129 -26.75 -4.69 -11.42
N THR A 130 -27.30 -5.62 -10.63
CA THR A 130 -26.66 -6.09 -9.38
C THR A 130 -25.49 -7.02 -9.70
N LEU A 131 -24.30 -6.61 -9.28
CA LEU A 131 -23.06 -7.37 -9.43
C LEU A 131 -22.77 -8.21 -8.18
N VAL A 132 -23.09 -7.68 -6.99
CA VAL A 132 -22.90 -8.31 -5.67
C VAL A 132 -24.02 -7.90 -4.72
N ASP A 133 -24.55 -8.84 -3.95
CA ASP A 133 -25.36 -8.57 -2.74
C ASP A 133 -25.18 -9.71 -1.74
N THR A 134 -24.24 -9.55 -0.81
CA THR A 134 -23.90 -10.58 0.19
C THR A 134 -23.47 -9.94 1.52
N ASP A 135 -23.54 -10.69 2.60
CA ASP A 135 -22.91 -10.35 3.90
C ASP A 135 -21.69 -11.23 4.20
N ASP A 136 -21.45 -12.30 3.44
CA ASP A 136 -20.24 -13.12 3.53
C ASP A 136 -19.05 -12.38 2.92
N THR A 137 -18.38 -11.59 3.75
CA THR A 137 -17.31 -10.69 3.35
C THR A 137 -16.11 -10.76 4.28
N VAL A 138 -14.98 -10.26 3.80
CA VAL A 138 -13.78 -10.01 4.60
C VAL A 138 -13.59 -8.50 4.69
N ILE A 139 -13.65 -7.94 5.89
CA ILE A 139 -13.29 -6.54 6.11
C ILE A 139 -11.77 -6.44 6.23
N VAL A 140 -11.19 -5.49 5.51
CA VAL A 140 -9.77 -5.16 5.55
C VAL A 140 -9.60 -3.84 6.27
N PHE A 141 -8.88 -3.88 7.39
CA PHE A 141 -8.35 -2.71 8.06
C PHE A 141 -6.90 -2.54 7.63
N GLU A 142 -6.61 -1.44 6.96
CA GLU A 142 -5.27 -1.08 6.56
C GLU A 142 -4.84 0.18 7.29
N THR A 143 -3.62 0.18 7.83
CA THR A 143 -3.10 1.33 8.56
C THR A 143 -3.27 2.61 7.76
N ALA A 144 -3.87 3.62 8.38
CA ALA A 144 -4.10 4.95 7.83
C ALA A 144 -5.05 5.03 6.61
N LEU A 145 -5.77 3.96 6.26
CA LEU A 145 -6.79 3.96 5.21
C LEU A 145 -8.19 3.64 5.75
N ALA A 146 -9.22 4.06 5.02
CA ALA A 146 -10.59 3.66 5.33
C ALA A 146 -10.77 2.14 5.16
N PRO A 147 -11.54 1.46 6.03
CA PRO A 147 -11.81 0.04 5.87
C PRO A 147 -12.50 -0.26 4.53
N ARG A 148 -12.18 -1.41 3.92
CA ARG A 148 -12.86 -1.89 2.71
C ARG A 148 -13.35 -3.32 2.89
N LEU A 149 -14.48 -3.64 2.27
CA LEU A 149 -14.99 -5.01 2.20
C LEU A 149 -14.46 -5.69 0.93
N TYR A 150 -13.93 -6.88 1.11
CA TYR A 150 -13.54 -7.80 0.06
C TYR A 150 -14.52 -8.97 0.05
N VAL A 151 -14.81 -9.49 -1.14
CA VAL A 151 -15.79 -10.56 -1.33
C VAL A 151 -15.19 -11.67 -2.18
N ASP A 152 -15.50 -12.92 -1.81
CA ASP A 152 -15.14 -14.09 -2.63
C ASP A 152 -15.81 -13.98 -4.01
N PRO A 153 -15.10 -14.26 -5.12
CA PRO A 153 -15.68 -14.26 -6.45
C PRO A 153 -16.96 -15.12 -6.61
N ALA A 154 -17.18 -16.13 -5.77
CA ALA A 154 -18.39 -16.94 -5.77
C ALA A 154 -19.68 -16.14 -5.47
N HIS A 155 -19.57 -15.00 -4.80
CA HIS A 155 -20.70 -14.09 -4.52
C HIS A 155 -20.82 -12.95 -5.54
N VAL A 156 -20.00 -12.96 -6.58
CA VAL A 156 -19.94 -11.93 -7.62
C VAL A 156 -20.42 -12.49 -8.95
N ARG A 157 -21.23 -11.72 -9.67
CA ARG A 157 -21.58 -11.99 -11.09
C ARG A 157 -20.37 -11.78 -12.00
N THR A 158 -19.37 -12.64 -11.86
CA THR A 158 -18.10 -12.60 -12.61
C THR A 158 -18.27 -12.86 -14.10
N ASP A 159 -19.42 -13.42 -14.52
CA ASP A 159 -19.83 -13.52 -15.93
C ASP A 159 -20.01 -12.14 -16.61
N LEU A 160 -20.17 -11.09 -15.82
CA LEU A 160 -20.28 -9.70 -16.27
C LEU A 160 -18.97 -8.92 -16.10
N LEU A 161 -17.87 -9.58 -15.73
CA LEU A 161 -16.58 -8.96 -15.51
C LEU A 161 -15.53 -9.44 -16.52
N GLN A 162 -14.78 -8.50 -17.06
CA GLN A 162 -13.63 -8.76 -17.91
C GLN A 162 -12.39 -8.10 -17.31
N ARG A 163 -11.28 -8.85 -17.23
CA ARG A 163 -10.00 -8.30 -16.76
C ARG A 163 -9.52 -7.20 -17.71
N SER A 164 -9.12 -6.06 -17.16
CA SER A 164 -8.51 -4.96 -17.91
C SER A 164 -6.98 -5.09 -17.94
N GLU A 165 -6.34 -4.24 -18.76
CA GLU A 165 -4.88 -4.11 -18.78
C GLU A 165 -4.34 -3.28 -17.59
N THR A 166 -5.23 -2.66 -16.81
CA THR A 166 -4.86 -1.83 -15.67
C THR A 166 -4.29 -2.70 -14.54
N GLU A 167 -3.11 -2.32 -14.06
CA GLU A 167 -2.49 -2.88 -12.87
C GLU A 167 -1.93 -1.77 -11.98
N SER A 168 -1.92 -2.00 -10.67
CA SER A 168 -1.31 -1.09 -9.71
C SER A 168 -0.53 -1.86 -8.65
N TYR A 169 0.47 -1.23 -8.05
CA TYR A 169 1.29 -1.87 -7.02
C TYR A 169 1.06 -1.25 -5.64
N CYS A 170 0.84 -2.12 -4.65
CA CYS A 170 0.81 -1.78 -3.24
C CYS A 170 1.95 -2.49 -2.50
N ASN A 171 2.76 -1.75 -1.73
CA ASN A 171 3.83 -2.31 -0.91
C ASN A 171 3.38 -3.34 0.14
N TYR A 172 2.07 -3.45 0.41
CA TYR A 172 1.54 -4.33 1.46
C TYR A 172 0.57 -5.39 0.93
N LYS A 173 0.17 -5.29 -0.34
CA LYS A 173 -0.77 -6.23 -0.99
C LYS A 173 -0.27 -6.80 -2.31
N GLY A 174 0.84 -6.27 -2.83
CA GLY A 174 1.41 -6.67 -4.12
C GLY A 174 0.71 -5.99 -5.30
N PHE A 175 0.71 -6.66 -6.45
CA PHE A 175 0.07 -6.17 -7.67
C PHE A 175 -1.44 -6.42 -7.62
N ALA A 176 -2.21 -5.36 -7.81
CA ALA A 176 -3.64 -5.42 -8.05
C ALA A 176 -3.90 -5.55 -9.55
N THR A 177 -4.87 -6.37 -9.92
CA THR A 177 -5.43 -6.46 -11.28
C THR A 177 -6.86 -5.94 -11.26
N TYR A 178 -7.25 -5.21 -12.30
CA TYR A 178 -8.56 -4.57 -12.38
C TYR A 178 -9.50 -5.30 -13.34
N TRP A 179 -10.80 -5.08 -13.13
CA TRP A 179 -11.89 -5.74 -13.84
C TRP A 179 -12.95 -4.73 -14.21
N SER A 180 -13.32 -4.70 -15.48
CA SER A 180 -14.34 -3.86 -16.07
C SER A 180 -15.67 -4.60 -16.15
N PHE A 181 -16.77 -3.89 -15.93
CA PHE A 181 -18.12 -4.42 -16.13
C PHE A 181 -18.44 -4.40 -17.62
N VAL A 182 -18.96 -5.50 -18.15
CA VAL A 182 -19.38 -5.63 -19.55
C VAL A 182 -20.74 -6.34 -19.61
N SER A 183 -21.75 -5.66 -20.16
CA SER A 183 -23.09 -6.22 -20.36
C SER A 183 -23.70 -5.71 -21.66
N GLY A 184 -23.58 -6.50 -22.73
CA GLY A 184 -24.00 -6.07 -24.07
C GLY A 184 -23.06 -5.00 -24.60
N GLU A 185 -23.59 -3.82 -24.91
CA GLU A 185 -22.82 -2.65 -25.35
C GLU A 185 -22.35 -1.77 -24.17
N GLU A 186 -22.87 -2.00 -22.96
CA GLU A 186 -22.51 -1.23 -21.78
C GLU A 186 -21.16 -1.72 -21.23
N VAL A 187 -20.21 -0.78 -21.10
CA VAL A 187 -18.89 -1.02 -20.51
C VAL A 187 -18.58 0.05 -19.48
N VAL A 188 -18.25 -0.39 -18.26
CA VAL A 188 -17.72 0.50 -17.22
C VAL A 188 -16.36 -0.02 -16.81
N GLU A 189 -15.32 0.77 -17.08
CA GLU A 189 -13.93 0.36 -16.86
C GLU A 189 -13.57 0.25 -15.38
N ASP A 190 -12.73 -0.72 -15.03
CA ASP A 190 -12.06 -0.83 -13.73
C ASP A 190 -12.99 -0.69 -12.50
N VAL A 191 -14.18 -1.30 -12.55
CA VAL A 191 -15.17 -1.26 -11.46
C VAL A 191 -14.73 -2.02 -10.21
N ALA A 192 -13.87 -3.03 -10.39
CA ALA A 192 -13.35 -3.85 -9.32
C ALA A 192 -11.85 -4.09 -9.46
N TRP A 193 -11.19 -4.42 -8.35
CA TRP A 193 -9.83 -4.92 -8.34
C TRP A 193 -9.72 -6.16 -7.46
N CYS A 194 -8.69 -6.97 -7.71
CA CYS A 194 -8.30 -8.09 -6.85
C CYS A 194 -6.79 -8.22 -6.76
N TYR A 195 -6.31 -8.91 -5.72
CA TYR A 195 -4.90 -9.26 -5.56
C TYR A 195 -4.72 -10.76 -5.79
N PRO A 196 -4.22 -11.22 -6.95
CA PRO A 196 -4.11 -12.65 -7.27
C PRO A 196 -3.00 -13.38 -6.49
N GLY A 197 -1.95 -12.66 -6.10
CA GLY A 197 -0.80 -13.18 -5.36
C GLY A 197 -0.28 -12.19 -4.32
N PRO A 198 -1.08 -11.85 -3.29
CA PRO A 198 -0.64 -10.94 -2.25
C PRO A 198 0.44 -11.57 -1.36
N PRO A 199 1.23 -10.75 -0.65
CA PRO A 199 2.19 -11.24 0.34
C PRO A 199 1.47 -11.90 1.54
N PRO A 200 2.19 -12.68 2.38
CA PRO A 200 1.63 -13.45 3.50
C PRO A 200 0.61 -12.71 4.37
N GLU A 201 0.88 -11.44 4.67
CA GLU A 201 0.07 -10.60 5.54
C GLU A 201 -1.32 -10.29 4.96
N SER A 202 -1.47 -10.37 3.64
CA SER A 202 -2.72 -10.10 2.92
C SER A 202 -3.27 -11.34 2.21
N LEU A 203 -2.75 -12.54 2.49
CA LEU A 203 -3.24 -13.80 1.92
C LEU A 203 -4.74 -14.07 2.10
N PRO A 204 -5.41 -13.70 3.21
CA PRO A 204 -6.83 -13.98 3.39
C PRO A 204 -7.75 -13.34 2.34
N ILE A 205 -7.28 -12.32 1.59
CA ILE A 205 -8.04 -11.69 0.49
C ILE A 205 -7.50 -12.08 -0.89
N ARG A 206 -6.69 -13.14 -0.99
CA ARG A 206 -6.14 -13.59 -2.27
C ARG A 206 -7.28 -13.92 -3.24
N GLY A 207 -7.29 -13.25 -4.38
CA GLY A 207 -8.29 -13.41 -5.42
C GLY A 207 -9.67 -12.79 -5.10
N PHE A 208 -9.86 -12.24 -3.90
CA PHE A 208 -11.12 -11.60 -3.53
C PHE A 208 -11.23 -10.23 -4.20
N LEU A 209 -12.46 -9.83 -4.52
CA LEU A 209 -12.76 -8.57 -5.21
C LEU A 209 -13.15 -7.49 -4.21
N SER A 210 -12.74 -6.26 -4.49
CA SER A 210 -13.29 -5.04 -3.88
C SER A 210 -13.58 -4.03 -5.00
N PHE A 211 -14.43 -3.04 -4.72
CA PHE A 211 -15.06 -2.21 -5.75
C PHE A 211 -14.76 -0.73 -5.58
N ASP A 212 -14.70 -0.01 -6.70
CA ASP A 212 -14.42 1.43 -6.75
C ASP A 212 -15.74 2.21 -6.63
N ASP A 213 -15.93 2.88 -5.50
CA ASP A 213 -17.15 3.63 -5.17
C ASP A 213 -17.36 4.85 -6.07
N ALA A 214 -16.33 5.32 -6.78
CA ALA A 214 -16.49 6.37 -7.79
C ALA A 214 -17.05 5.85 -9.13
N ARG A 215 -17.02 4.53 -9.35
CA ARG A 215 -17.44 3.90 -10.63
C ARG A 215 -18.71 3.06 -10.52
N VAL A 216 -19.18 2.78 -9.31
CA VAL A 216 -20.33 1.90 -9.06
C VAL A 216 -21.28 2.49 -8.04
N GLU A 217 -22.54 2.05 -8.06
CA GLU A 217 -23.47 2.26 -6.95
C GLU A 217 -23.12 1.29 -5.83
N LEU A 218 -22.37 1.76 -4.83
CA LEU A 218 -21.87 0.95 -3.71
C LEU A 218 -22.58 1.28 -2.40
N THR A 219 -23.03 0.25 -1.69
CA THR A 219 -23.40 0.35 -0.27
C THR A 219 -22.64 -0.72 0.51
N ALA A 220 -21.88 -0.30 1.52
CA ALA A 220 -21.13 -1.20 2.39
C ALA A 220 -21.36 -0.84 3.86
N GLU A 221 -21.65 -1.84 4.69
CA GLU A 221 -21.80 -1.67 6.13
C GLU A 221 -20.42 -1.54 6.80
N LEU A 222 -19.76 -0.40 6.64
CA LEU A 222 -18.44 -0.14 7.25
C LEU A 222 -18.58 0.33 8.71
N PRO A 223 -17.55 0.12 9.57
CA PRO A 223 -17.51 0.73 10.89
C PRO A 223 -17.61 2.25 10.79
N VAL A 224 -18.37 2.86 11.72
CA VAL A 224 -18.48 4.31 11.82
C VAL A 224 -17.11 4.88 12.18
N SER A 225 -16.56 5.75 11.34
CA SER A 225 -15.52 6.67 11.79
C SER A 225 -16.24 7.86 12.39
N ASP A 226 -16.32 7.95 13.72
CA ASP A 226 -16.85 9.15 14.36
C ASP A 226 -15.99 10.33 13.93
N ARG A 227 -16.60 11.20 13.13
CA ARG A 227 -16.05 12.50 12.76
C ARG A 227 -16.36 13.44 13.92
N SER A 228 -15.39 13.62 14.82
CA SER A 228 -15.39 14.72 15.80
C SER A 228 -14.20 15.62 15.55
#